data_AF-A0A317MEE3-F1
#
_entry.id   AF-A0A317MEE3-F1
#
_cell.length_a   1.000
_cell.length_b   1.000
_cell.length_c   1.000
_cell.angle_alpha   90.00
_cell.angle_beta   90.00
_cell.angle_gamma   90.00
#
_symmetry.space_group_name_H-M   'P 1'
#
loop_
_entity.id
_entity.type
_entity.pdbx_description
1 polymer ?
#
loop_
_entity_poly.entity_id
_entity_poly.type
_entity_poly.pdbx_seq_one_letter_code
_entity_poly.pdbx_strand_id
1 'polypeptide(L)'
;MDQMTSHHESQTYAHIVGACSGTLILVIAREIPDTYWIKSYLIMTAPSISVYLSTIANEIKSYVIKRYHHVKSLREERRIIRRIKALNKYPHVTDKDINLLTKMVSDARIREIKKMINSLVD
;
A
#
# COMPACT_ATOMS: atom_id res chain seq x y z
N MET A 1 -7.11 0.92 18.10
CA MET A 1 -8.47 0.74 17.54
C MET A 1 -8.51 0.85 16.00
N ASP A 2 -7.37 0.80 15.29
CA ASP A 2 -7.31 0.96 13.81
C ASP A 2 -7.20 -0.36 13.01
N GLN A 3 -7.06 -1.51 13.69
CA GLN A 3 -6.97 -2.82 13.01
C GLN A 3 -8.34 -3.39 12.57
N MET A 4 -9.43 -2.93 13.18
CA MET A 4 -10.77 -3.51 12.93
C MET A 4 -11.42 -2.93 11.66
N THR A 5 -11.07 -1.70 11.28
CA THR A 5 -11.56 -1.03 10.06
C THR A 5 -10.84 -1.50 8.80
N SER A 6 -9.54 -1.80 8.88
CA SER A 6 -8.74 -2.24 7.73
C SER A 6 -9.11 -3.64 7.25
N HIS A 7 -9.47 -4.56 8.16
CA HIS A 7 -9.96 -5.88 7.82
C HIS A 7 -11.32 -5.83 7.13
N HIS A 8 -12.22 -4.94 7.58
CA HIS A 8 -13.54 -4.80 6.99
C HIS A 8 -13.47 -4.23 5.57
N GLU A 9 -12.66 -3.18 5.34
CA GLU A 9 -12.44 -2.62 4.00
C GLU A 9 -11.72 -3.60 3.04
N SER A 10 -10.79 -4.40 3.56
CA SER A 10 -10.11 -5.44 2.77
C SER A 10 -11.07 -6.55 2.37
N GLN A 11 -11.95 -6.99 3.28
CA GLN A 11 -13.00 -7.99 2.98
C GLN A 11 -14.02 -7.44 1.99
N THR A 12 -14.53 -6.22 2.18
CA THR A 12 -15.49 -5.60 1.24
C THR A 12 -14.90 -5.47 -0.16
N TYR A 13 -13.63 -5.06 -0.28
CA TYR A 13 -12.95 -4.96 -1.57
C TYR A 13 -12.75 -6.33 -2.22
N ALA A 14 -12.34 -7.35 -1.45
CA ALA A 14 -12.22 -8.73 -1.90
C ALA A 14 -13.56 -9.29 -2.42
N HIS A 15 -14.66 -9.03 -1.72
CA HIS A 15 -16.01 -9.43 -2.15
C HIS A 15 -16.45 -8.72 -3.43
N ILE A 16 -16.18 -7.42 -3.58
CA ILE A 16 -16.54 -6.67 -4.80
C ILE A 16 -15.71 -7.15 -6.00
N VAL A 17 -14.39 -7.35 -5.82
CA VAL A 17 -13.51 -7.87 -6.88
C VAL A 17 -13.87 -9.32 -7.23
N GLY A 18 -14.21 -10.13 -6.24
CA GLY A 18 -14.70 -11.49 -6.44
C GLY A 18 -16.01 -11.52 -7.25
N ALA A 19 -16.99 -10.70 -6.87
CA ALA A 19 -18.27 -10.60 -7.57
C ALA A 19 -18.13 -10.05 -9.00
N CYS A 20 -17.33 -9.00 -9.20
CA CYS A 20 -17.06 -8.42 -10.51
C CYS A 20 -16.27 -9.37 -11.43
N SER A 21 -15.30 -10.11 -10.89
CA SER A 21 -14.52 -11.07 -11.69
C SER A 21 -15.34 -12.30 -12.08
N GLY A 22 -16.14 -12.85 -11.16
CA GLY A 22 -17.03 -13.99 -11.45
C GLY A 22 -18.10 -13.65 -12.49
N THR A 23 -18.67 -12.45 -12.42
CA THR A 23 -19.63 -11.96 -13.42
C THR A 23 -18.98 -11.71 -14.78
N LEU A 24 -17.76 -11.17 -14.83
CA LEU A 24 -17.02 -10.99 -16.09
C LEU A 24 -16.70 -12.34 -16.76
N ILE A 25 -16.27 -13.34 -15.97
CA ILE A 25 -15.98 -14.70 -16.48
C ILE A 25 -17.26 -15.35 -17.02
N LEU A 26 -18.41 -15.17 -16.35
CA LEU A 26 -19.70 -15.67 -16.83
C LEU A 26 -20.18 -14.98 -18.11
N VAL A 27 -19.95 -13.67 -18.25
CA VAL A 27 -20.27 -12.92 -19.48
C VAL A 27 -19.40 -13.42 -20.65
N ILE A 28 -18.10 -13.61 -20.43
CA ILE A 28 -17.19 -14.16 -21.44
C ILE A 28 -17.57 -15.60 -21.79
N ALA A 29 -17.94 -16.42 -20.79
CA ALA A 29 -18.39 -17.79 -21.01
C ALA A 29 -19.68 -17.85 -21.84
N ARG A 30 -20.58 -16.87 -21.71
CA ARG A 30 -21.83 -16.80 -22.49
C ARG A 30 -21.60 -16.56 -23.98
N GLU A 31 -20.55 -15.83 -24.35
CA GLU A 31 -20.17 -15.56 -25.75
C GLU A 31 -19.49 -16.76 -26.43
N ILE A 32 -19.12 -17.81 -25.68
CA ILE A 32 -18.52 -19.03 -26.23
C ILE A 32 -19.64 -19.98 -26.70
N PRO A 33 -19.56 -20.54 -27.93
CA PRO A 33 -20.51 -21.54 -28.41
C PRO A 33 -20.58 -22.77 -27.50
N ASP A 34 -21.79 -23.28 -27.24
CA ASP A 34 -22.03 -24.44 -26.36
C ASP A 34 -21.37 -25.74 -26.82
N THR A 35 -20.85 -25.78 -28.05
CA THR A 35 -20.07 -26.88 -28.61
C THR A 35 -18.69 -27.05 -27.96
N TYR A 36 -18.19 -26.06 -27.20
CA TYR A 36 -16.89 -26.15 -26.55
C TYR A 36 -17.01 -26.58 -25.08
N TRP A 37 -16.48 -27.76 -24.78
CA TRP A 37 -16.22 -28.30 -23.43
C TRP A 37 -15.55 -27.29 -22.47
N ILE A 38 -14.74 -26.38 -22.99
CA ILE A 38 -14.09 -25.29 -22.23
C ILE A 38 -15.10 -24.39 -21.50
N LYS A 39 -16.31 -24.18 -22.04
CA LYS A 39 -17.34 -23.32 -21.42
C LYS A 39 -17.77 -23.84 -20.05
N SER A 40 -18.04 -25.14 -19.95
CA SER A 40 -18.42 -25.78 -18.68
C SER A 40 -17.29 -25.76 -17.66
N TYR A 41 -16.05 -25.99 -18.10
CA TYR A 41 -14.88 -25.89 -17.23
C TYR A 41 -14.65 -24.46 -16.72
N LEU A 42 -14.84 -23.45 -17.58
CA LEU A 42 -14.68 -22.05 -17.21
C LEU A 42 -15.75 -21.61 -16.21
N ILE A 43 -17.01 -22.01 -16.40
CA ILE A 43 -18.11 -21.72 -15.47
C ILE A 43 -17.87 -22.41 -14.12
N MET A 44 -17.43 -23.67 -14.14
CA MET A 44 -17.19 -24.45 -12.92
C MET A 44 -16.00 -23.91 -12.11
N THR A 45 -14.96 -23.39 -12.79
CA THR A 45 -13.76 -22.82 -12.16
C THR A 45 -13.88 -21.33 -11.87
N ALA A 46 -14.91 -20.64 -12.37
CA ALA A 46 -15.13 -19.21 -12.15
C ALA A 46 -15.13 -18.79 -10.67
N PRO A 47 -15.74 -19.54 -9.72
CA PRO A 47 -15.66 -19.20 -8.30
C PRO A 47 -14.22 -19.27 -7.76
N SER A 48 -13.44 -20.27 -8.18
CA SER A 48 -12.06 -20.45 -7.74
C SER A 48 -11.13 -19.37 -8.31
N ILE A 49 -11.31 -19.02 -9.58
CA ILE A 49 -10.55 -17.95 -10.25
C ILE A 49 -10.87 -16.60 -9.63
N SER A 50 -12.14 -16.37 -9.28
CA SER A 50 -12.61 -15.17 -8.60
C SER A 50 -11.96 -14.98 -7.22
N VAL A 51 -11.91 -16.05 -6.41
CA VAL A 51 -11.19 -16.04 -5.13
C VAL A 51 -9.71 -15.76 -5.34
N TYR A 52 -9.08 -16.40 -6.32
CA TYR A 52 -7.66 -16.22 -6.62
C TYR A 52 -7.33 -14.77 -7.05
N LEU A 53 -8.13 -14.18 -7.94
CA LEU A 53 -8.00 -12.78 -8.34
C LEU A 53 -8.16 -11.83 -7.17
N SER A 54 -9.12 -12.12 -6.28
CA SER A 54 -9.33 -11.31 -5.08
C SER A 54 -8.11 -11.32 -4.16
N THR A 55 -7.48 -12.49 -3.96
CA THR A 55 -6.26 -12.62 -3.15
C THR A 55 -5.11 -11.81 -3.76
N ILE A 56 -4.87 -11.95 -5.06
CA ILE A 56 -3.84 -11.18 -5.78
C ILE A 56 -4.12 -9.68 -5.71
N ALA A 57 -5.36 -9.25 -5.93
CA ALA A 57 -5.73 -7.85 -5.87
C ALA A 57 -5.49 -7.25 -4.47
N ASN A 58 -5.74 -8.02 -3.42
CA ASN A 58 -5.48 -7.59 -2.04
C ASN A 58 -3.98 -7.51 -1.75
N GLU A 59 -3.18 -8.46 -2.23
CA GLU A 59 -1.72 -8.42 -2.13
C GLU A 59 -1.14 -7.19 -2.85
N ILE A 60 -1.56 -6.94 -4.09
CA ILE A 60 -1.15 -5.77 -4.87
C ILE A 60 -1.55 -4.48 -4.14
N LYS A 61 -2.79 -4.38 -3.64
CA LYS A 61 -3.25 -3.23 -2.86
C LYS A 61 -2.36 -3.02 -1.63
N SER A 62 -2.05 -4.08 -0.89
CA SER A 62 -1.18 -4.00 0.29
C SER A 62 0.23 -3.52 -0.05
N TYR A 63 0.79 -4.00 -1.16
CA TYR A 63 2.12 -3.62 -1.63
C TYR A 63 2.16 -2.15 -2.08
N VAL A 64 1.17 -1.72 -2.87
CA VAL A 64 1.05 -0.35 -3.37
C VAL A 64 0.85 0.63 -2.23
N ILE A 65 0.00 0.32 -1.25
CA ILE A 65 -0.23 1.18 -0.08
C ILE A 65 1.06 1.33 0.73
N LYS A 66 1.75 0.23 1.06
CA LYS A 66 3.04 0.27 1.77
C LYS A 66 4.07 1.10 1.03
N ARG A 67 4.19 0.91 -0.29
CA ARG A 67 5.12 1.66 -1.16
C ARG A 67 4.75 3.15 -1.19
N TYR A 68 3.47 3.48 -1.30
CA TYR A 68 2.98 4.86 -1.32
C TYR A 68 3.28 5.59 0.00
N HIS A 69 3.02 4.96 1.14
CA HIS A 69 3.35 5.53 2.45
C HIS A 69 4.85 5.76 2.60
N HIS A 70 5.69 4.82 2.15
CA HIS A 70 7.14 4.98 2.17
C HIS A 70 7.61 6.14 1.28
N VAL A 71 7.06 6.29 0.07
CA VAL A 71 7.38 7.42 -0.81
C VAL A 71 6.90 8.75 -0.21
N LYS A 72 5.73 8.75 0.44
CA LYS A 72 5.18 9.95 1.11
C LYS A 72 6.08 10.39 2.27
N SER A 73 6.52 9.48 3.13
CA SER A 73 7.42 9.81 4.25
C SER A 73 8.76 10.36 3.76
N LEU A 74 9.36 9.74 2.73
CA LEU A 74 10.58 10.26 2.10
C LEU A 74 10.40 11.66 1.51
N ARG A 75 9.22 11.98 0.98
CA ARG A 75 8.92 13.31 0.44
C ARG A 75 8.82 14.36 1.56
N GLU A 76 8.24 14.00 2.69
CA GLU A 76 8.15 14.86 3.87
C GLU A 76 9.52 15.10 4.50
N GLU A 77 10.34 14.06 4.66
CA GLU A 77 11.73 14.17 5.12
C GLU A 77 12.53 15.13 4.23
N ARG A 78 12.46 14.95 2.90
CA ARG A 78 13.14 15.84 1.94
C ARG A 78 12.64 17.28 2.05
N ARG A 79 11.35 17.49 2.33
CA ARG A 79 10.79 18.84 2.53
C ARG A 79 11.34 19.49 3.79
N ILE A 80 11.47 18.74 4.89
CA ILE A 80 12.04 19.22 6.15
C ILE A 80 13.51 19.61 5.95
N ILE A 81 14.32 18.74 5.34
CA ILE A 81 15.73 19.02 5.07
C ILE A 81 15.90 20.27 4.18
N ARG A 82 15.05 20.44 3.16
CA ARG A 82 15.06 21.64 2.32
C ARG A 82 14.70 22.91 3.10
N ARG A 83 13.76 22.84 4.04
CA ARG A 83 13.40 23.97 4.90
C ARG A 83 14.54 24.32 5.86
N ILE A 84 15.22 23.33 6.43
CA ILE A 84 16.43 23.52 7.25
C ILE A 84 17.53 24.19 6.44
N LYS A 85 17.75 23.74 5.20
CA LYS A 85 18.75 24.35 4.31
C LYS A 85 18.36 25.78 3.89
N ALA A 86 17.06 26.06 3.75
CA ALA A 86 16.56 27.40 3.44
C ALA A 86 16.68 28.36 4.64
N LEU A 87 16.64 27.86 5.88
CA LEU A 87 16.88 28.65 7.09
C LEU A 87 18.28 29.28 7.12
N ASN A 88 19.25 28.67 6.43
CA ASN A 88 20.60 29.21 6.28
C ASN A 88 20.68 30.51 5.45
N LYS A 89 19.58 30.92 4.81
CA LYS A 89 19.49 32.20 4.08
C LYS A 89 19.06 33.37 4.96
N TYR A 90 18.62 33.12 6.20
CA TYR A 90 18.12 34.17 7.09
C TYR A 90 19.26 34.68 7.99
N PRO A 91 19.44 36.01 8.10
CA PRO A 91 20.54 36.62 8.85
C PRO A 91 20.43 36.46 10.38
N HIS A 92 19.32 35.92 10.90
CA HIS A 92 19.06 35.75 12.34
C HIS A 92 19.25 34.33 12.84
N VAL A 93 19.61 33.38 11.97
CA VAL A 93 19.78 31.98 12.35
C VAL A 93 21.25 31.68 12.55
N THR A 94 21.62 31.18 13.72
CA THR A 94 23.01 30.79 14.01
C THR A 94 23.28 29.39 13.46
N ASP A 95 24.47 29.15 12.91
CA ASP A 95 24.89 27.82 12.43
C ASP A 95 24.74 26.71 13.48
N LYS A 96 24.86 27.07 14.77
CA LYS A 96 24.62 26.17 15.91
C LYS A 96 23.18 25.65 15.93
N ASP A 97 22.20 26.49 15.65
CA ASP A 97 20.78 26.11 15.67
C ASP A 97 20.43 25.20 14.49
N ILE A 98 21.07 25.43 13.33
CA ILE A 98 20.93 24.59 12.13
C ILE A 98 21.51 23.20 12.38
N ASN A 99 22.70 23.13 12.99
CA ASN A 99 23.34 21.86 13.36
C ASN A 99 22.51 21.09 14.40
N LEU A 100 21.93 21.80 15.37
CA LEU A 100 21.07 21.22 16.39
C LEU A 100 19.77 20.66 15.76
N LEU A 101 19.13 21.40 14.85
CA LEU A 101 17.97 20.91 14.11
C LEU A 101 18.29 19.68 13.24
N THR A 102 19.44 19.70 12.57
CA THR A 102 19.90 18.58 11.72
C THR A 102 20.14 17.32 12.56
N LYS A 103 20.71 17.49 13.76
CA LYS A 103 20.91 16.40 14.72
C LYS A 103 19.57 15.85 15.21
N MET A 104 18.62 16.70 15.58
CA MET A 104 17.28 16.28 16.00
C MET A 104 16.54 15.46 14.92
N VAL A 105 16.64 15.87 13.65
CA VAL A 105 16.05 15.12 12.53
C VAL A 105 16.70 13.74 12.38
N SER A 106 18.02 13.66 12.49
CA SER A 106 18.76 12.39 12.46
C SER A 106 18.38 11.47 13.62
N ASP A 107 18.28 12.01 14.84
CA ASP A 107 17.90 11.24 16.04
C ASP A 107 16.44 10.76 16.00
N ALA A 108 15.54 11.56 15.43
CA ALA A 108 14.16 11.13 15.18
C ALA A 108 14.10 9.94 14.21
N ARG A 109 14.87 9.98 13.12
CA ARG A 109 14.95 8.89 12.15
C ARG A 109 15.55 7.62 12.74
N ILE A 110 16.60 7.73 13.56
CA ILE A 110 17.18 6.59 14.26
C ILE A 110 16.16 5.94 15.19
N ARG A 111 15.34 6.72 15.91
CA ARG A 111 14.26 6.19 16.76
C ARG A 111 13.19 5.45 15.96
N GLU A 112 12.82 5.98 14.81
CA GLU A 112 11.84 5.33 13.93
C GLU A 112 12.37 4.00 13.37
N ILE A 113 13.64 3.96 12.96
CA ILE A 113 14.31 2.72 12.53
C ILE A 113 14.36 1.70 13.67
N LYS A 114 14.73 2.12 14.88
CA LYS A 114 14.71 1.23 16.06
C LYS A 114 13.33 0.65 16.32
N LYS A 115 12.27 1.47 16.19
CA LYS A 115 10.89 1.01 16.35
C LYS A 115 10.50 -0.02 15.29
N MET A 116 10.89 0.20 14.03
CA MET A 116 10.68 -0.77 12.95
C MET A 116 11.41 -2.09 13.21
N ILE A 117 12.67 -2.03 13.65
CA ILE A 117 13.45 -3.24 13.99
C ILE A 117 12.79 -4.02 15.12
N ASN A 118 12.35 -3.34 16.19
CA ASN A 118 11.68 -4.02 17.29
C ASN A 118 10.37 -4.70 16.83
N SER A 119 9.59 -4.05 15.96
CA SER A 119 8.38 -4.67 15.39
C SER A 119 8.62 -5.82 14.40
N LEU A 120 9.88 -6.11 14.06
CA LEU A 120 10.29 -7.24 13.22
C LEU A 120 10.89 -8.40 14.03
N VAL A 121 11.29 -8.14 15.28
CA VAL A 121 11.89 -9.13 16.19
C VAL A 121 10.84 -9.75 17.12
N ASP A 122 9.75 -9.04 17.38
CA ASP A 122 8.51 -9.57 18.00
C ASP A 122 7.59 -10.23 16.97
#